data_AF-A0A1F9K566-F1
#
_entry.id   AF-A0A1F9K566-F1
#
_cell.length_a   1.000
_cell.length_b   1.000
_cell.length_c   1.000
_cell.angle_alpha   90.00
_cell.angle_beta   90.00
_cell.angle_gamma   90.00
#
_symmetry.space_group_name_H-M   'P 1'
#
loop_
_entity.id
_entity.type
_entity.pdbx_description
1 polymer ?
#
loop_
_entity_poly.entity_id
_entity_poly.type
_entity_poly.pdbx_seq_one_letter_code
_entity_poly.pdbx_strand_id
1 'polypeptide(L)'
;MRNAELARIFREIALYLEMKEEPFKPRAYGKVAYSLEALGEPAAEIYKRGGLKGLRQIPGVGEAIAEKIEELLKTGRLGYYEGLKKEVPVDVGGLTAIEGVGPKSVKLLYEQLGIKTVADLERAARAGKIRELAHFGEKMEQKILKGIEFLKQGSGRFPLGSVLPLITEIEQRLRALPQVEEVVVAGSTRRWKETVGDADILAVSRKPEKVMEFFVAMAEVVDIQGRGKTKSTVKLQNGMDVDLRVVPGESFGAALNYFTGSKDHNVALRRIAQDKGLKLNEYGLFRGSKRVAGKTEEELYKALGLSFIPPELRENQGEIEAAKKGELPDLVGYGELRGDLQTQTTWTDGANSIEEMAGQAKRLGLEYIAITDHTKGLAMTGGSDEKKLLKQMEAIDKISRSVKGVKILKGAEVNINKDGTLDIEDKVLAKLDVVGIAVHSHFNLARREMTERIVRAMRNPQADILFHPTGRVIQKREPYDVDMDAVIRTAKETGTVLEIDAYPDRLDLKDEHVRKAVAAGVKLVIDSDAHSVNHMRFLEFGIAQARRGWAEKKDVINTRPLKEFLKCLKRA
;
A
#
# COMPACT_ATOMS: atom_id res chain seq x y z
N MET A 1 5.42 -21.92 5.16
CA MET A 1 4.28 -20.98 5.12
C MET A 1 4.77 -19.61 5.55
N ARG A 2 4.34 -18.55 4.84
CA ARG A 2 4.78 -17.17 5.08
C ARG A 2 3.85 -16.43 6.03
N ASN A 3 4.32 -15.33 6.60
CA ASN A 3 3.55 -14.51 7.53
C ASN A 3 2.24 -14.00 6.93
N ALA A 4 2.25 -13.53 5.68
CA ALA A 4 1.05 -13.08 4.98
C ALA A 4 0.01 -14.21 4.80
N GLU A 5 0.46 -15.45 4.56
CA GLU A 5 -0.43 -16.60 4.45
C GLU A 5 -1.04 -16.98 5.81
N LEU A 6 -0.23 -16.98 6.87
CA LEU A 6 -0.71 -17.16 8.24
C LEU A 6 -1.74 -16.07 8.57
N ALA A 7 -1.39 -14.80 8.36
CA ALA A 7 -2.25 -13.66 8.63
C ALA A 7 -3.59 -13.78 7.89
N ARG A 8 -3.59 -14.15 6.60
CA ARG A 8 -4.81 -14.40 5.83
C ARG A 8 -5.68 -15.48 6.48
N ILE A 9 -5.10 -16.63 6.85
CA ILE A 9 -5.84 -17.72 7.50
C ILE A 9 -6.45 -17.27 8.83
N PHE A 10 -5.69 -16.59 9.68
CA PHE A 10 -6.19 -16.06 10.95
C PHE A 10 -7.29 -15.00 10.75
N ARG A 11 -7.19 -14.17 9.71
CA ARG A 11 -8.23 -13.20 9.34
C ARG A 11 -9.51 -13.89 8.92
N GLU A 12 -9.43 -14.93 8.10
CA GLU A 12 -10.59 -15.71 7.68
C GLU A 12 -11.24 -16.47 8.85
N ILE A 13 -10.45 -17.01 9.78
CA ILE A 13 -10.99 -17.58 11.02
C ILE A 13 -11.79 -16.53 11.79
N ALA A 14 -11.29 -15.29 11.90
CA ALA A 14 -12.03 -14.21 12.55
C ALA A 14 -13.38 -13.96 11.87
N LEU A 15 -13.40 -13.92 10.54
CA LEU A 15 -14.62 -13.75 9.76
C LEU A 15 -15.62 -14.89 9.98
N TYR A 16 -15.18 -16.15 9.94
CA TYR A 16 -16.04 -17.31 10.24
C TYR A 16 -16.63 -17.25 11.65
N LEU A 17 -15.84 -16.86 12.64
CA LEU A 17 -16.30 -16.75 14.02
C LEU A 17 -17.28 -15.58 14.20
N GLU A 18 -17.09 -14.48 13.48
CA GLU A 18 -18.02 -13.37 13.48
C GLU A 18 -19.36 -13.73 12.82
N MET A 19 -19.33 -14.52 11.73
CA MET A 19 -20.56 -15.11 11.16
C MET A 19 -21.31 -15.95 12.18
N LYS A 20 -20.59 -16.66 13.05
CA LYS A 20 -21.16 -17.46 14.14
C LYS A 20 -21.56 -16.64 15.37
N GLU A 21 -21.42 -15.32 15.31
CA GLU A 21 -21.76 -14.39 16.40
C GLU A 21 -20.98 -14.68 17.69
N GLU A 22 -19.75 -15.20 17.56
CA GLU A 22 -18.84 -15.38 18.70
C GLU A 22 -18.38 -14.02 19.23
N PRO A 23 -18.56 -13.71 20.52
CA PRO A 23 -18.42 -12.34 21.02
C PRO A 23 -16.97 -11.84 21.12
N PHE A 24 -16.02 -12.71 21.47
CA PHE A 24 -14.65 -12.29 21.83
C PHE A 24 -13.57 -12.84 20.88
N LYS A 25 -13.75 -14.06 20.37
CA LYS A 25 -12.73 -14.74 19.57
C LYS A 25 -12.42 -14.02 18.25
N PRO A 26 -13.37 -13.48 17.46
CA PRO A 26 -13.06 -12.81 16.21
C PRO A 26 -12.01 -11.70 16.38
N ARG A 27 -12.15 -10.89 17.43
CA ARG A 27 -11.20 -9.81 17.74
C ARG A 27 -9.80 -10.34 18.06
N ALA A 28 -9.71 -11.44 18.80
CA ALA A 28 -8.43 -12.07 19.12
C ALA A 28 -7.73 -12.60 17.86
N TYR A 29 -8.46 -13.32 16.99
CA TYR A 29 -7.92 -13.82 15.72
C TYR A 29 -7.55 -12.68 14.76
N GLY A 30 -8.35 -11.61 14.70
CA GLY A 30 -8.05 -10.42 13.91
C GLY A 30 -6.78 -9.70 14.39
N LYS A 31 -6.60 -9.55 15.72
CA LYS A 31 -5.38 -8.99 16.30
C LYS A 31 -4.15 -9.84 15.98
N VAL A 32 -4.28 -11.16 15.97
CA VAL A 32 -3.19 -12.07 15.60
C VAL A 32 -2.88 -12.00 14.11
N ALA A 33 -3.88 -11.97 13.24
CA ALA A 33 -3.68 -11.78 11.81
C ALA A 33 -2.88 -10.50 11.53
N TYR A 34 -3.28 -9.41 12.16
CA TYR A 34 -2.57 -8.14 12.12
C TYR A 34 -1.13 -8.25 12.66
N SER A 35 -0.94 -8.89 13.81
CA SER A 35 0.38 -9.04 14.44
C SER A 35 1.33 -9.88 13.59
N LEU A 36 0.81 -10.93 12.93
CA LEU A 36 1.58 -11.77 11.99
C LEU A 36 2.01 -11.00 10.75
N GLU A 37 1.11 -10.20 10.17
CA GLU A 37 1.39 -9.35 9.01
C GLU A 37 2.44 -8.28 9.36
N ALA A 38 2.34 -7.74 10.57
CA ALA A 38 3.26 -6.76 11.11
C ALA A 38 4.59 -7.37 11.61
N LEU A 39 4.91 -8.65 11.44
CA LEU A 39 6.19 -9.20 11.90
C LEU A 39 7.36 -8.78 10.99
N GLY A 40 8.48 -8.38 11.62
CA GLY A 40 9.72 -8.02 10.92
C GLY A 40 10.57 -9.22 10.47
N GLU A 41 10.32 -10.41 11.01
CA GLU A 41 10.95 -11.68 10.59
C GLU A 41 9.87 -12.76 10.38
N PRO A 42 10.14 -13.83 9.60
CA PRO A 42 9.17 -14.90 9.42
C PRO A 42 8.83 -15.60 10.75
N ALA A 43 7.54 -15.83 11.02
CA ALA A 43 7.07 -16.57 12.19
C ALA A 43 7.65 -17.99 12.24
N ALA A 44 7.98 -18.55 11.07
CA ALA A 44 8.71 -19.80 10.92
C ALA A 44 10.08 -19.76 11.60
N GLU A 45 10.82 -18.64 11.48
CA GLU A 45 12.13 -18.48 12.10
C GLU A 45 12.02 -18.24 13.61
N ILE A 46 11.02 -17.46 14.06
CA ILE A 46 10.68 -17.31 15.48
C ILE A 46 10.41 -18.69 16.11
N TYR A 47 9.61 -19.51 15.43
CA TYR A 47 9.29 -20.87 15.87
C TYR A 47 10.53 -21.78 15.88
N LYS A 48 11.37 -21.76 14.84
CA LYS A 48 12.62 -22.55 14.83
C LYS A 48 13.54 -22.19 16.00
N ARG A 49 13.61 -20.91 16.37
CA ARG A 49 14.50 -20.41 17.43
C ARG A 49 13.97 -20.68 18.84
N GLY A 50 12.65 -20.54 19.05
CA GLY A 50 12.06 -20.53 20.40
C GLY A 50 10.88 -21.48 20.62
N GLY A 51 10.50 -22.27 19.62
CA GLY A 51 9.31 -23.13 19.65
C GLY A 51 8.03 -22.34 19.95
N LEU A 52 7.10 -22.98 20.67
CA LEU A 52 5.85 -22.34 21.13
C LEU A 52 6.12 -21.12 22.02
N LYS A 53 7.17 -21.16 22.85
CA LYS A 53 7.54 -20.01 23.70
C LYS A 53 7.91 -18.79 22.87
N GLY A 54 8.62 -18.97 21.76
CA GLY A 54 8.94 -17.91 20.81
C GLY A 54 7.68 -17.32 20.17
N LEU A 55 6.78 -18.18 19.69
CA LEU A 55 5.52 -17.73 19.09
C LEU A 55 4.64 -16.93 20.06
N ARG A 56 4.62 -17.31 21.35
CA ARG A 56 3.87 -16.59 22.41
C ARG A 56 4.39 -15.18 22.69
N GLN A 57 5.56 -14.81 22.19
CA GLN A 57 6.07 -13.44 22.30
C GLN A 57 5.45 -12.51 21.25
N ILE A 58 4.80 -13.06 20.23
CA ILE A 58 4.10 -12.28 19.22
C ILE A 58 2.86 -11.64 19.88
N PRO A 59 2.65 -10.32 19.75
CA PRO A 59 1.50 -9.65 20.33
C PRO A 59 0.17 -10.34 19.97
N GLY A 60 -0.69 -10.57 20.96
CA GLY A 60 -1.98 -11.24 20.77
C GLY A 60 -1.92 -12.77 20.65
N VAL A 61 -0.74 -13.38 20.53
CA VAL A 61 -0.58 -14.85 20.43
C VAL A 61 -0.50 -15.48 21.83
N GLY A 62 -1.61 -16.05 22.28
CA GLY A 62 -1.66 -16.93 23.47
C GLY A 62 -1.31 -18.40 23.15
N GLU A 63 -1.31 -19.26 24.17
CA GLU A 63 -0.97 -20.70 24.04
C GLU A 63 -1.70 -21.38 22.88
N ALA A 64 -3.03 -21.34 22.90
CA ALA A 64 -3.87 -22.01 21.91
C ALA A 64 -3.73 -21.45 20.49
N ILE A 65 -3.18 -20.25 20.33
CA ILE A 65 -2.90 -19.65 19.02
C ILE A 65 -1.50 -20.04 18.55
N ALA A 66 -0.52 -20.07 19.46
CA ALA A 66 0.82 -20.55 19.16
C ALA A 66 0.81 -21.99 18.63
N GLU A 67 0.00 -22.87 19.23
CA GLU A 67 -0.21 -24.24 18.75
C GLU A 67 -0.80 -24.30 17.33
N LYS A 68 -1.75 -23.40 17.00
CA LYS A 68 -2.32 -23.33 15.65
C LYS A 68 -1.32 -22.81 14.62
N ILE A 69 -0.49 -21.83 14.99
CA ILE A 69 0.60 -21.34 14.14
C ILE A 69 1.61 -22.47 13.92
N GLU A 70 1.97 -23.22 14.96
CA GLU A 70 2.84 -24.39 14.85
C GLU A 70 2.27 -25.45 13.89
N GLU A 71 0.99 -25.80 14.02
CA GLU A 71 0.32 -26.75 13.13
C GLU A 71 0.40 -26.30 11.66
N LEU A 72 0.11 -25.02 11.40
CA LEU A 72 0.23 -24.43 10.07
C LEU A 72 1.66 -24.45 9.52
N LEU A 73 2.65 -24.15 10.37
CA LEU A 73 4.06 -24.15 9.97
C LEU A 73 4.56 -25.57 9.66
N LYS A 74 4.12 -26.58 10.42
CA LYS A 74 4.54 -27.98 10.26
C LYS A 74 3.84 -28.70 9.11
N THR A 75 2.53 -28.49 8.98
CA THR A 75 1.68 -29.32 8.10
C THR A 75 1.19 -28.58 6.87
N GLY A 76 1.29 -27.24 6.85
CA GLY A 76 0.68 -26.40 5.83
C GLY A 76 -0.85 -26.30 5.95
N ARG A 77 -1.47 -26.93 6.95
CA ARG A 77 -2.91 -26.98 7.17
C ARG A 77 -3.25 -26.69 8.63
N LEU A 78 -4.52 -26.38 8.89
CA LEU A 78 -5.03 -26.14 10.23
C LEU A 78 -6.40 -26.79 10.37
N GLY A 79 -6.47 -27.86 11.15
CA GLY A 79 -7.70 -28.62 11.37
C GLY A 79 -8.86 -27.75 11.88
N TYR A 80 -8.56 -26.76 12.72
CA TYR A 80 -9.57 -25.80 13.20
C TYR A 80 -10.21 -24.97 12.06
N TYR A 81 -9.38 -24.45 11.17
CA TYR A 81 -9.84 -23.66 10.01
C TYR A 81 -10.54 -24.53 8.96
N GLU A 82 -10.06 -25.76 8.75
CA GLU A 82 -10.76 -26.73 7.91
C GLU A 82 -12.12 -27.14 8.50
N GLY A 83 -12.22 -27.27 9.83
CA GLY A 83 -13.47 -27.54 10.53
C GLY A 83 -14.49 -26.42 10.33
N LEU A 84 -14.07 -25.16 10.49
CA LEU A 84 -14.93 -23.99 10.22
C LEU A 84 -15.44 -23.98 8.76
N LYS A 85 -14.55 -24.26 7.79
CA LYS A 85 -14.90 -24.38 6.36
C LYS A 85 -15.87 -25.53 6.06
N LYS A 86 -15.78 -26.65 6.79
CA LYS A 86 -16.70 -27.78 6.61
C LYS A 86 -18.09 -27.48 7.17
N GLU A 87 -18.15 -26.81 8.31
CA GLU A 87 -19.41 -26.46 8.97
C GLU A 87 -20.16 -25.36 8.22
N VAL A 88 -19.43 -24.36 7.71
CA VAL A 88 -19.97 -23.27 6.90
C VAL A 88 -19.20 -23.24 5.57
N PRO A 89 -19.63 -24.02 4.55
CA PRO A 89 -18.93 -24.17 3.27
C PRO A 89 -19.18 -22.97 2.35
N VAL A 90 -18.74 -21.81 2.81
CA VAL A 90 -18.89 -20.51 2.17
C VAL A 90 -17.51 -19.90 1.99
N ASP A 91 -17.25 -19.29 0.85
CA ASP A 91 -16.09 -18.44 0.60
C ASP A 91 -16.25 -17.11 1.33
N VAL A 92 -16.05 -17.14 2.66
CA VAL A 92 -16.22 -15.94 3.50
C VAL A 92 -15.23 -14.85 3.11
N GLY A 93 -14.00 -15.21 2.74
CA GLY A 93 -12.97 -14.26 2.32
C GLY A 93 -13.38 -13.53 1.04
N GLY A 94 -13.78 -14.27 0.00
CA GLY A 94 -14.21 -13.68 -1.27
C GLY A 94 -15.50 -12.87 -1.14
N LEU A 95 -16.48 -13.33 -0.34
CA LEU A 95 -17.73 -12.61 -0.15
C LEU A 95 -17.55 -11.35 0.69
N THR A 96 -16.75 -11.38 1.77
CA THR A 96 -16.52 -10.19 2.61
C THR A 96 -15.56 -9.17 1.99
N ALA A 97 -14.85 -9.53 0.93
CA ALA A 97 -14.11 -8.58 0.10
C ALA A 97 -15.03 -7.65 -0.70
N ILE A 98 -16.33 -7.97 -0.83
CA ILE A 98 -17.32 -7.14 -1.53
C ILE A 98 -17.79 -6.04 -0.59
N GLU A 99 -17.65 -4.79 -1.03
CA GLU A 99 -18.05 -3.65 -0.22
C GLU A 99 -19.54 -3.73 0.18
N GLY A 100 -19.79 -3.63 1.49
CA GLY A 100 -21.16 -3.74 2.05
C GLY A 100 -21.58 -5.17 2.41
N VAL A 101 -20.77 -6.18 2.11
CA VAL A 101 -21.00 -7.57 2.54
C VAL A 101 -20.10 -7.88 3.73
N GLY A 102 -20.65 -7.77 4.94
CA GLY A 102 -19.94 -8.19 6.17
C GLY A 102 -20.23 -9.65 6.53
N PRO A 103 -19.52 -10.23 7.53
CA PRO A 103 -19.77 -11.60 8.02
C PRO A 103 -21.25 -11.89 8.31
N LYS A 104 -21.96 -10.97 8.96
CA LYS A 104 -23.41 -11.11 9.23
C LYS A 104 -24.25 -11.19 7.96
N SER A 105 -23.93 -10.37 6.96
CA SER A 105 -24.57 -10.40 5.65
C SER A 105 -24.31 -11.74 4.95
N VAL A 106 -23.06 -12.24 4.99
CA VAL A 106 -22.69 -13.55 4.43
C VAL A 106 -23.50 -14.67 5.07
N LYS A 107 -23.66 -14.66 6.41
CA LYS A 107 -24.50 -15.64 7.12
C LYS A 107 -25.93 -15.64 6.58
N LEU A 108 -26.55 -14.46 6.50
CA LEU A 108 -27.93 -14.32 6.04
C LEU A 108 -28.10 -14.76 4.57
N LEU A 109 -27.15 -14.39 3.69
CA LEU A 109 -27.13 -14.80 2.28
C LEU A 109 -26.98 -16.31 2.12
N TYR A 110 -26.16 -16.94 2.97
CA TYR A 110 -25.99 -18.38 2.99
C TYR A 110 -27.25 -19.10 3.49
N GLU A 111 -27.81 -18.68 4.62
CA GLU A 111 -28.96 -19.33 5.25
C GLU A 111 -30.24 -19.19 4.43
N GLN A 112 -30.47 -18.02 3.80
CA GLN A 112 -31.73 -17.73 3.10
C GLN A 112 -31.67 -18.06 1.61
N LEU A 113 -30.52 -17.86 0.96
CA LEU A 113 -30.38 -18.01 -0.50
C LEU A 113 -29.38 -19.09 -0.91
N GLY A 114 -28.74 -19.77 0.04
CA GLY A 114 -27.75 -20.82 -0.24
C GLY A 114 -26.48 -20.31 -0.92
N ILE A 115 -26.19 -19.01 -0.81
CA ILE A 115 -25.06 -18.37 -1.48
C ILE A 115 -23.75 -18.78 -0.80
N LYS A 116 -22.84 -19.41 -1.57
CA LYS A 116 -21.55 -19.90 -1.07
C LYS A 116 -20.36 -19.19 -1.69
N THR A 117 -20.52 -18.64 -2.88
CA THR A 117 -19.42 -18.02 -3.65
C THR A 117 -19.83 -16.65 -4.20
N VAL A 118 -18.84 -15.85 -4.59
CA VAL A 118 -19.06 -14.57 -5.30
C VAL A 118 -19.92 -14.76 -6.56
N ALA A 119 -19.73 -15.87 -7.27
CA ALA A 119 -20.52 -16.20 -8.45
C ALA A 119 -21.99 -16.48 -8.11
N ASP A 120 -22.27 -17.15 -6.98
CA ASP A 120 -23.65 -17.39 -6.51
C ASP A 120 -24.31 -16.06 -6.13
N LEU A 121 -23.57 -15.21 -5.41
CA LEU A 121 -24.04 -13.90 -5.00
C LEU A 121 -24.40 -13.04 -6.20
N GLU A 122 -23.55 -13.01 -7.24
CA GLU A 122 -23.84 -12.26 -8.46
C GLU A 122 -25.10 -12.74 -9.15
N ARG A 123 -25.28 -14.06 -9.29
CA ARG A 123 -26.48 -14.63 -9.93
C ARG A 123 -27.74 -14.26 -9.14
N ALA A 124 -27.70 -14.35 -7.81
CA ALA A 124 -28.81 -13.97 -6.95
C ALA A 124 -29.11 -12.46 -7.04
N ALA A 125 -28.07 -11.62 -7.06
CA ALA A 125 -28.20 -10.17 -7.16
C ALA A 125 -28.80 -9.74 -8.51
N ARG A 126 -28.31 -10.30 -9.63
CA ARG A 126 -28.85 -10.02 -10.97
C ARG A 126 -30.29 -10.50 -11.14
N ALA A 127 -30.67 -11.57 -10.44
CA ALA A 127 -32.02 -12.10 -10.44
C ALA A 127 -32.98 -11.33 -9.51
N GLY A 128 -32.52 -10.28 -8.81
CA GLY A 128 -33.35 -9.51 -7.89
C GLY A 128 -33.74 -10.26 -6.62
N LYS A 129 -33.01 -11.32 -6.23
CA LYS A 129 -33.32 -12.13 -5.04
C LYS A 129 -32.75 -11.54 -3.76
N ILE A 130 -31.72 -10.70 -3.85
CA ILE A 130 -31.05 -10.14 -2.67
C ILE A 130 -31.89 -9.02 -2.08
N ARG A 131 -32.51 -8.18 -2.93
CA ARG A 131 -33.37 -7.07 -2.48
C ARG A 131 -34.55 -7.51 -1.61
N GLU A 132 -34.97 -8.76 -1.69
CA GLU A 132 -36.07 -9.34 -0.90
C GLU A 132 -35.65 -9.68 0.54
N LEU A 133 -34.34 -9.78 0.81
CA LEU A 133 -33.84 -10.06 2.14
C LEU A 133 -33.92 -8.83 3.04
N ALA A 134 -34.24 -9.07 4.31
CA ALA A 134 -34.21 -8.05 5.35
C ALA A 134 -32.83 -7.35 5.37
N HIS A 135 -32.84 -6.02 5.43
CA HIS A 135 -31.65 -5.14 5.46
C HIS A 135 -30.84 -5.02 4.16
N PHE A 136 -31.19 -5.74 3.08
CA PHE A 136 -30.56 -5.55 1.78
C PHE A 136 -31.30 -4.50 0.95
N GLY A 137 -32.52 -4.80 0.48
CA GLY A 137 -33.24 -3.91 -0.42
C GLY A 137 -32.51 -3.63 -1.74
N GLU A 138 -33.12 -2.82 -2.61
CA GLU A 138 -32.59 -2.56 -3.96
C GLU A 138 -31.25 -1.80 -3.93
N LYS A 139 -31.08 -0.83 -3.02
CA LYS A 139 -29.85 -0.04 -2.92
C LYS A 139 -28.63 -0.91 -2.55
N MET A 140 -28.78 -1.84 -1.60
CA MET A 140 -27.67 -2.74 -1.25
C MET A 140 -27.39 -3.74 -2.37
N GLU A 141 -28.42 -4.26 -3.05
CA GLU A 141 -28.23 -5.17 -4.18
C GLU A 141 -27.41 -4.52 -5.31
N GLN A 142 -27.72 -3.26 -5.65
CA GLN A 142 -26.92 -2.50 -6.63
C GLN A 142 -25.48 -2.26 -6.13
N LYS A 143 -25.30 -1.99 -4.83
CA LYS A 143 -23.98 -1.84 -4.23
C LYS A 143 -23.17 -3.14 -4.33
N ILE A 144 -23.79 -4.28 -4.06
CA ILE A 144 -23.19 -5.61 -4.17
C ILE A 144 -22.79 -5.89 -5.63
N LEU A 145 -23.69 -5.65 -6.59
CA LEU A 145 -23.39 -5.83 -8.01
C LEU A 145 -22.18 -4.99 -8.46
N LYS A 146 -22.13 -3.72 -8.04
CA LYS A 146 -21.00 -2.83 -8.30
C LYS A 146 -19.70 -3.34 -7.66
N GLY A 147 -19.77 -3.81 -6.41
CA GLY A 147 -18.62 -4.40 -5.70
C GLY A 147 -18.11 -5.68 -6.35
N ILE A 148 -18.99 -6.54 -6.86
CA ILE A 148 -18.62 -7.75 -7.61
C ILE A 148 -17.96 -7.36 -8.94
N GLU A 149 -18.52 -6.41 -9.67
CA GLU A 149 -17.94 -5.92 -10.92
C GLU A 149 -16.54 -5.36 -10.67
N PHE A 150 -16.35 -4.61 -9.59
CA PHE A 150 -15.05 -4.10 -9.18
C PHE A 150 -14.04 -5.22 -8.87
N LEU A 151 -14.42 -6.24 -8.09
CA LEU A 151 -13.55 -7.39 -7.82
C LEU A 151 -13.17 -8.14 -9.12
N LYS A 152 -14.10 -8.24 -10.07
CA LYS A 152 -13.83 -8.82 -11.39
C LYS A 152 -12.90 -7.96 -12.22
N GLN A 153 -13.07 -6.64 -12.22
CA GLN A 153 -12.15 -5.70 -12.88
C GLN A 153 -10.74 -5.75 -12.25
N GLY A 154 -10.64 -6.08 -10.95
CA GLY A 154 -9.38 -6.34 -10.25
C GLY A 154 -8.79 -7.75 -10.49
N SER A 155 -9.52 -8.67 -11.13
CA SER A 155 -9.05 -10.04 -11.35
C SER A 155 -7.80 -10.03 -12.24
N GLY A 156 -6.70 -10.59 -11.71
CA GLY A 156 -5.38 -10.61 -12.38
C GLY A 156 -4.47 -9.42 -12.06
N ARG A 157 -4.85 -8.53 -11.13
CA ARG A 157 -3.94 -7.51 -10.58
C ARG A 157 -3.76 -7.71 -9.08
N PHE A 158 -2.59 -7.37 -8.57
CA PHE A 158 -2.21 -7.49 -7.17
C PHE A 158 -1.81 -6.11 -6.63
N PRO A 159 -2.21 -5.72 -5.41
CA PRO A 159 -1.67 -4.54 -4.74
C PRO A 159 -0.16 -4.69 -4.59
N LEU A 160 0.61 -3.68 -4.99
CA LEU A 160 2.08 -3.75 -4.99
C LEU A 160 2.62 -4.11 -3.60
N GLY A 161 2.06 -3.51 -2.55
CA GLY A 161 2.39 -3.83 -1.16
C GLY A 161 2.33 -5.30 -0.79
N SER A 162 1.37 -6.03 -1.36
CA SER A 162 1.14 -7.43 -1.04
C SER A 162 2.16 -8.38 -1.70
N VAL A 163 2.76 -7.96 -2.81
CA VAL A 163 3.60 -8.81 -3.67
C VAL A 163 5.05 -8.39 -3.74
N LEU A 164 5.35 -7.11 -3.49
CA LEU A 164 6.71 -6.57 -3.53
C LEU A 164 7.68 -7.32 -2.60
N PRO A 165 7.33 -7.70 -1.35
CA PRO A 165 8.23 -8.48 -0.50
C PRO A 165 8.64 -9.81 -1.13
N LEU A 166 7.69 -10.54 -1.74
CA LEU A 166 7.98 -11.81 -2.42
C LEU A 166 8.84 -11.59 -3.67
N ILE A 167 8.50 -10.60 -4.50
CA ILE A 167 9.27 -10.29 -5.71
C ILE A 167 10.72 -9.91 -5.35
N THR A 168 10.89 -9.11 -4.30
CA THR A 168 12.21 -8.70 -3.78
C THR A 168 13.00 -9.91 -3.25
N GLU A 169 12.35 -10.84 -2.56
CA GLU A 169 12.98 -12.08 -2.09
C GLU A 169 13.43 -12.99 -3.26
N ILE A 170 12.61 -13.08 -4.32
CA ILE A 170 12.98 -13.79 -5.56
C ILE A 170 14.20 -13.12 -6.20
N GLU A 171 14.17 -11.79 -6.35
CA GLU A 171 15.30 -11.03 -6.88
C GLU A 171 16.58 -11.27 -6.08
N GLN A 172 16.52 -11.20 -4.75
CA GLN A 172 17.67 -11.43 -3.87
C GLN A 172 18.23 -12.85 -3.99
N ARG A 173 17.37 -13.88 -4.06
CA ARG A 173 17.81 -15.27 -4.27
C ARG A 173 18.46 -15.47 -5.64
N LEU A 174 17.91 -14.86 -6.69
CA LEU A 174 18.53 -14.87 -8.02
C LEU A 174 19.88 -14.14 -8.01
N ARG A 175 19.96 -12.98 -7.34
CA ARG A 175 21.19 -12.19 -7.17
C ARG A 175 22.30 -12.96 -6.47
N ALA A 176 21.94 -13.84 -5.54
CA ALA A 176 22.89 -14.66 -4.79
C ALA A 176 23.49 -15.83 -5.61
N LEU A 177 22.97 -16.13 -6.80
CA LEU A 177 23.52 -17.17 -7.65
C LEU A 177 24.87 -16.73 -8.25
N PRO A 178 25.93 -17.56 -8.20
CA PRO A 178 27.24 -17.20 -8.76
C PRO A 178 27.22 -17.08 -10.30
N GLN A 179 26.14 -17.53 -10.96
CA GLN A 179 25.95 -17.40 -12.39
C GLN A 179 25.34 -16.05 -12.79
N VAL A 180 24.75 -15.30 -11.86
CA VAL A 180 24.07 -14.03 -12.14
C VAL A 180 25.05 -12.89 -11.91
N GLU A 181 25.31 -12.12 -12.97
CA GLU A 181 26.16 -10.92 -12.92
C GLU A 181 25.34 -9.70 -12.45
N GLU A 182 24.10 -9.60 -12.91
CA GLU A 182 23.16 -8.54 -12.58
C GLU A 182 21.73 -9.09 -12.61
N VAL A 183 20.86 -8.60 -11.73
CA VAL A 183 19.42 -8.89 -11.75
C VAL A 183 18.66 -7.65 -11.30
N VAL A 184 17.55 -7.35 -11.95
CA VAL A 184 16.68 -6.22 -11.64
C VAL A 184 15.23 -6.61 -11.90
N VAL A 185 14.35 -6.29 -10.96
CA VAL A 185 12.90 -6.34 -11.17
C VAL A 185 12.50 -5.17 -12.07
N ALA A 186 11.76 -5.46 -13.15
CA ALA A 186 11.32 -4.52 -14.17
C ALA A 186 9.78 -4.31 -14.07
N GLY A 187 9.12 -4.11 -15.22
CA GLY A 187 7.67 -4.04 -15.30
C GLY A 187 7.04 -2.88 -14.55
N SER A 188 5.75 -3.02 -14.25
CA SER A 188 5.02 -2.05 -13.42
C SER A 188 5.51 -1.99 -11.97
N THR A 189 6.18 -3.05 -11.49
CA THR A 189 6.82 -3.10 -10.18
C THR A 189 7.93 -2.05 -10.08
N ARG A 190 8.83 -1.98 -11.08
CA ARG A 190 9.89 -0.97 -11.12
C ARG A 190 9.38 0.46 -11.31
N ARG A 191 8.21 0.63 -11.93
CA ARG A 191 7.53 1.93 -12.04
C ARG A 191 6.69 2.28 -10.81
N TRP A 192 6.67 1.41 -9.79
CA TRP A 192 5.92 1.58 -8.55
C TRP A 192 4.41 1.79 -8.75
N LYS A 193 3.79 1.12 -9.74
CA LYS A 193 2.32 1.19 -9.83
C LYS A 193 1.69 0.57 -8.60
N GLU A 194 0.68 1.24 -8.05
CA GLU A 194 -0.08 0.80 -6.88
C GLU A 194 -0.65 -0.62 -6.99
N THR A 195 -0.92 -1.06 -8.23
CA THR A 195 -1.22 -2.46 -8.55
C THR A 195 -0.34 -2.94 -9.69
N VAL A 196 -0.04 -4.24 -9.73
CA VAL A 196 0.76 -4.92 -10.76
C VAL A 196 0.02 -6.14 -11.28
N GLY A 197 0.26 -6.57 -12.51
CA GLY A 197 -0.37 -7.79 -13.05
C GLY A 197 0.52 -9.01 -12.80
N ASP A 198 1.61 -9.04 -13.52
CA ASP A 198 2.74 -9.96 -13.40
C ASP A 198 3.95 -9.26 -12.75
N ALA A 199 5.02 -10.03 -12.52
CA ALA A 199 6.34 -9.49 -12.20
C ALA A 199 7.35 -9.87 -13.30
N ASP A 200 8.01 -8.87 -13.87
CA ASP A 200 9.10 -9.04 -14.82
C ASP A 200 10.44 -8.96 -14.09
N ILE A 201 11.32 -9.94 -14.32
CA ILE A 201 12.69 -9.95 -13.79
C ILE A 201 13.67 -10.10 -14.96
N LEU A 202 14.66 -9.22 -15.01
CA LEU A 202 15.76 -9.27 -15.95
C LEU A 202 17.05 -9.65 -15.25
N ALA A 203 17.85 -10.50 -15.90
CA ALA A 203 19.17 -10.87 -15.42
C ALA A 203 20.22 -10.87 -16.53
N VAL A 204 21.48 -10.71 -16.14
CA VAL A 204 22.66 -10.94 -16.97
C VAL A 204 23.37 -12.18 -16.48
N SER A 205 23.62 -13.14 -17.37
CA SER A 205 24.33 -14.37 -17.04
C SER A 205 24.98 -15.00 -18.27
N ARG A 206 26.18 -15.55 -18.08
CA ARG A 206 26.85 -16.42 -19.07
C ARG A 206 26.38 -17.88 -19.03
N LYS A 207 25.58 -18.25 -18.03
CA LYS A 207 25.04 -19.61 -17.83
C LYS A 207 23.52 -19.55 -17.64
N PRO A 208 22.78 -19.04 -18.65
CA PRO A 208 21.36 -18.75 -18.52
C PRO A 208 20.53 -19.98 -18.14
N GLU A 209 20.88 -21.19 -18.64
CA GLU A 209 20.13 -22.40 -18.31
C GLU A 209 20.16 -22.72 -16.81
N LYS A 210 21.28 -22.48 -16.12
CA LYS A 210 21.39 -22.72 -14.67
C LYS A 210 20.54 -21.75 -13.86
N VAL A 211 20.42 -20.51 -14.33
CA VAL A 211 19.54 -19.50 -13.71
C VAL A 211 18.08 -19.91 -13.90
N MET A 212 17.71 -20.38 -15.10
CA MET A 212 16.35 -20.86 -15.39
C MET A 212 16.01 -22.11 -14.56
N GLU A 213 16.93 -23.06 -14.42
CA GLU A 213 16.76 -24.26 -13.58
C GLU A 213 16.47 -23.91 -12.12
N PHE A 214 17.22 -22.97 -11.55
CA PHE A 214 16.97 -22.49 -10.20
C PHE A 214 15.60 -21.82 -10.09
N PHE A 215 15.29 -20.92 -11.02
CA PHE A 215 14.06 -20.13 -11.01
C PHE A 215 12.80 -21.00 -11.07
N VAL A 216 12.75 -21.99 -11.97
CA VAL A 216 11.57 -22.86 -12.09
C VAL A 216 11.44 -23.89 -10.96
N ALA A 217 12.50 -24.10 -10.17
CA ALA A 217 12.52 -25.04 -9.04
C ALA A 217 12.25 -24.38 -7.68
N MET A 218 11.95 -23.08 -7.63
CA MET A 218 11.64 -22.38 -6.38
C MET A 218 10.36 -22.94 -5.72
N ALA A 219 10.36 -23.02 -4.39
CA ALA A 219 9.30 -23.70 -3.64
C ALA A 219 7.90 -23.08 -3.80
N GLU A 220 7.84 -21.78 -4.09
CA GLU A 220 6.60 -21.05 -4.33
C GLU A 220 6.05 -21.21 -5.76
N VAL A 221 6.77 -21.86 -6.68
CA VAL A 221 6.29 -22.14 -8.04
C VAL A 221 5.31 -23.31 -7.99
N VAL A 222 4.12 -23.12 -8.56
CA VAL A 222 3.08 -24.16 -8.65
C VAL A 222 2.84 -24.66 -10.06
N ASP A 223 3.19 -23.86 -11.07
CA ASP A 223 3.04 -24.24 -12.47
C ASP A 223 4.13 -23.54 -13.32
N ILE A 224 4.68 -24.28 -14.27
CA ILE A 224 5.70 -23.80 -15.21
C ILE A 224 4.99 -23.60 -16.56
N GLN A 225 4.51 -22.37 -16.79
CA GLN A 225 3.76 -22.02 -18.00
C GLN A 225 4.66 -21.98 -19.25
N GLY A 226 5.94 -21.67 -19.07
CA GLY A 226 6.92 -21.66 -20.15
C GLY A 226 8.34 -21.82 -19.63
N ARG A 227 9.14 -22.65 -20.29
CA ARG A 227 10.55 -22.85 -19.97
C ARG A 227 11.39 -22.85 -21.23
N GLY A 228 12.34 -21.94 -21.29
CA GLY A 228 13.31 -21.79 -22.38
C GLY A 228 14.72 -21.56 -21.84
N LYS A 229 15.69 -21.47 -22.75
CA LYS A 229 17.10 -21.27 -22.38
C LYS A 229 17.35 -19.92 -21.71
N THR A 230 16.67 -18.88 -22.19
CA THR A 230 16.88 -17.48 -21.76
C THR A 230 15.60 -16.79 -21.30
N LYS A 231 14.45 -17.47 -21.36
CA LYS A 231 13.17 -16.97 -20.85
C LYS A 231 12.43 -18.12 -20.18
N SER A 232 11.89 -17.89 -18.99
CA SER A 232 10.89 -18.77 -18.37
C SER A 232 9.76 -17.95 -17.74
N THR A 233 8.58 -18.54 -17.69
CA THR A 233 7.37 -18.00 -17.07
C THR A 233 6.82 -19.03 -16.10
N VAL A 234 6.60 -18.61 -14.86
CA VAL A 234 6.07 -19.47 -13.79
C VAL A 234 4.85 -18.82 -13.14
N LYS A 235 3.91 -19.64 -12.67
CA LYS A 235 2.84 -19.23 -11.77
C LYS A 235 3.23 -19.56 -10.35
N LEU A 236 3.07 -18.59 -9.46
CA LEU A 236 3.34 -18.74 -8.03
C LEU A 236 2.10 -19.22 -7.26
N GLN A 237 2.31 -19.69 -6.02
CA GLN A 237 1.26 -20.12 -5.09
C GLN A 237 0.17 -19.06 -4.83
N ASN A 238 0.51 -17.77 -4.93
CA ASN A 238 -0.44 -16.66 -4.78
C ASN A 238 -1.20 -16.34 -6.09
N GLY A 239 -0.97 -17.10 -7.16
CA GLY A 239 -1.62 -16.94 -8.47
C GLY A 239 -0.93 -15.94 -9.42
N MET A 240 0.12 -15.24 -8.97
CA MET A 240 0.86 -14.28 -9.80
C MET A 240 1.75 -15.01 -10.81
N ASP A 241 1.79 -14.48 -12.03
CA ASP A 241 2.74 -14.88 -13.05
C ASP A 241 4.05 -14.09 -12.89
N VAL A 242 5.19 -14.78 -13.01
CA VAL A 242 6.53 -14.17 -12.96
C VAL A 242 7.32 -14.58 -14.19
N ASP A 243 7.77 -13.59 -14.93
CA ASP A 243 8.62 -13.72 -16.12
C ASP A 243 10.08 -13.47 -15.73
N LEU A 244 10.96 -14.45 -15.98
CA LEU A 244 12.41 -14.26 -15.90
C LEU A 244 13.01 -14.26 -17.30
N ARG A 245 13.84 -13.26 -17.60
CA ARG A 245 14.59 -13.15 -18.85
C ARG A 245 16.08 -12.92 -18.59
N VAL A 246 16.92 -13.73 -19.21
CA VAL A 246 18.37 -13.51 -19.23
C VAL A 246 18.76 -12.89 -20.56
N VAL A 247 19.45 -11.75 -20.50
CA VAL A 247 19.89 -11.00 -21.67
C VAL A 247 21.41 -10.82 -21.67
N PRO A 248 22.04 -10.62 -22.85
CA PRO A 248 23.44 -10.24 -22.91
C PRO A 248 23.69 -8.90 -22.20
N GLY A 249 24.83 -8.77 -21.50
CA GLY A 249 25.13 -7.58 -20.71
C GLY A 249 25.21 -6.30 -21.55
N GLU A 250 25.63 -6.41 -22.80
CA GLU A 250 25.66 -5.31 -23.76
C GLU A 250 24.29 -4.83 -24.25
N SER A 251 23.24 -5.58 -23.93
CA SER A 251 21.83 -5.28 -24.23
C SER A 251 21.02 -4.96 -22.98
N PHE A 252 21.63 -5.03 -21.78
CA PHE A 252 20.90 -4.97 -20.51
C PHE A 252 20.13 -3.66 -20.34
N GLY A 253 20.73 -2.51 -20.62
CA GLY A 253 20.06 -1.21 -20.58
C GLY A 253 18.87 -1.10 -21.52
N ALA A 254 18.98 -1.64 -22.74
CA ALA A 254 17.86 -1.64 -23.70
C ALA A 254 16.74 -2.59 -23.27
N ALA A 255 17.08 -3.77 -22.78
CA ALA A 255 16.11 -4.71 -22.23
C ALA A 255 15.42 -4.11 -20.99
N LEU A 256 16.17 -3.48 -20.09
CA LEU A 256 15.63 -2.85 -18.90
C LEU A 256 14.67 -1.73 -19.26
N ASN A 257 15.01 -0.87 -20.22
CA ASN A 257 14.07 0.14 -20.73
C ASN A 257 12.80 -0.52 -21.29
N TYR A 258 12.95 -1.53 -22.16
CA TYR A 258 11.85 -2.22 -22.81
C TYR A 258 10.90 -2.91 -21.83
N PHE A 259 11.41 -3.71 -20.90
CA PHE A 259 10.59 -4.46 -19.94
C PHE A 259 10.16 -3.62 -18.74
N THR A 260 10.84 -2.50 -18.43
CA THR A 260 10.29 -1.52 -17.49
C THR A 260 9.07 -0.83 -18.08
N GLY A 261 9.08 -0.52 -19.38
CA GLY A 261 7.99 0.18 -20.03
C GLY A 261 7.76 1.58 -19.44
N SER A 262 6.53 2.09 -19.42
CA SER A 262 5.28 1.46 -19.90
C SER A 262 5.27 1.19 -21.42
N LYS A 263 4.24 0.47 -21.90
CA LYS A 263 4.02 0.26 -23.34
C LYS A 263 4.00 1.58 -24.11
N ASP A 264 3.32 2.59 -23.59
CA ASP A 264 3.13 3.88 -24.28
C ASP A 264 4.44 4.67 -24.30
N HIS A 265 5.18 4.65 -23.19
CA HIS A 265 6.54 5.20 -23.12
C HIS A 265 7.45 4.55 -24.17
N ASN A 266 7.43 3.21 -24.27
CA ASN A 266 8.22 2.49 -25.27
C ASN A 266 7.82 2.82 -26.71
N VAL A 267 6.52 3.01 -26.98
CA VAL A 267 6.03 3.43 -28.30
C VAL A 267 6.58 4.81 -28.65
N ALA A 268 6.56 5.76 -27.70
CA ALA A 268 7.10 7.10 -27.89
C ALA A 268 8.62 7.07 -28.17
N LEU A 269 9.39 6.31 -27.39
CA LEU A 269 10.84 6.16 -27.61
C LEU A 269 11.15 5.53 -28.98
N ARG A 270 10.38 4.52 -29.41
CA ARG A 270 10.56 3.91 -30.74
C ARG A 270 10.28 4.90 -31.87
N ARG A 271 9.25 5.76 -31.74
CA ARG A 271 8.97 6.82 -32.73
C ARG A 271 10.14 7.81 -32.82
N ILE A 272 10.65 8.27 -31.67
CA ILE A 272 11.83 9.16 -31.62
C ILE A 272 13.05 8.50 -32.28
N ALA A 273 13.27 7.20 -32.05
CA ALA A 273 14.34 6.46 -32.70
C ALA A 273 14.15 6.43 -34.22
N GLN A 274 12.94 6.11 -34.70
CA GLN A 274 12.58 6.05 -36.12
C GLN A 274 12.80 7.39 -36.83
N ASP A 275 12.39 8.50 -36.21
CA ASP A 275 12.58 9.86 -36.74
C ASP A 275 14.07 10.21 -36.91
N LYS A 276 14.96 9.53 -36.17
CA LYS A 276 16.43 9.67 -36.27
C LYS A 276 17.07 8.61 -37.18
N GLY A 277 16.29 7.83 -37.91
CA GLY A 277 16.76 6.72 -38.74
C GLY A 277 17.37 5.56 -37.93
N LEU A 278 16.93 5.39 -36.69
CA LEU A 278 17.37 4.35 -35.77
C LEU A 278 16.24 3.33 -35.50
N LYS A 279 16.62 2.12 -35.09
CA LYS A 279 15.70 1.07 -34.64
C LYS A 279 15.97 0.78 -33.17
N LEU A 280 14.95 0.96 -32.32
CA LEU A 280 15.00 0.60 -30.90
C LEU A 280 14.22 -0.70 -30.65
N ASN A 281 14.86 -1.67 -29.99
CA ASN A 281 14.24 -2.91 -29.51
C ASN A 281 14.88 -3.35 -28.18
N GLU A 282 14.48 -4.52 -27.67
CA GLU A 282 14.96 -5.10 -26.40
C GLU A 282 16.46 -5.44 -26.38
N TYR A 283 17.13 -5.42 -27.53
CA TYR A 283 18.56 -5.74 -27.67
C TYR A 283 19.45 -4.50 -27.86
N GLY A 284 18.87 -3.32 -28.04
CA GLY A 284 19.64 -2.10 -28.28
C GLY A 284 18.93 -1.08 -29.17
N LEU A 285 19.66 0.02 -29.37
CA LEU A 285 19.40 1.02 -30.38
C LEU A 285 20.36 0.80 -31.55
N PHE A 286 19.85 0.75 -32.78
CA PHE A 286 20.62 0.36 -33.96
C PHE A 286 20.52 1.36 -35.09
N ARG A 287 21.62 1.51 -35.85
CA ARG A 287 21.65 2.13 -37.17
C ARG A 287 22.01 1.05 -38.19
N GLY A 288 21.03 0.61 -38.99
CA GLY A 288 21.17 -0.62 -39.77
C GLY A 288 21.45 -1.82 -38.85
N SER A 289 22.55 -2.54 -39.08
CA SER A 289 23.01 -3.66 -38.23
C SER A 289 23.91 -3.23 -37.06
N LYS A 290 24.40 -1.98 -37.05
CA LYS A 290 25.33 -1.50 -36.01
C LYS A 290 24.56 -1.04 -34.79
N ARG A 291 24.81 -1.66 -33.64
CA ARG A 291 24.33 -1.15 -32.34
C ARG A 291 25.04 0.14 -31.98
N VAL A 292 24.28 1.17 -31.62
CA VAL A 292 24.78 2.50 -31.22
C VAL A 292 24.62 2.78 -29.73
N ALA A 293 23.70 2.08 -29.05
CA ALA A 293 23.53 2.10 -27.60
C ALA A 293 22.80 0.83 -27.14
N GLY A 294 22.93 0.47 -25.87
CA GLY A 294 22.12 -0.61 -25.28
C GLY A 294 22.64 -1.20 -23.98
N LYS A 295 23.85 -0.82 -23.55
CA LYS A 295 24.44 -1.37 -22.33
C LYS A 295 23.78 -0.79 -21.07
N THR A 296 23.48 0.51 -21.06
CA THR A 296 22.78 1.17 -19.95
C THR A 296 21.58 1.96 -20.45
N GLU A 297 20.62 2.25 -19.56
CA GLU A 297 19.45 3.06 -19.91
C GLU A 297 19.85 4.51 -20.23
N GLU A 298 20.82 5.07 -19.51
CA GLU A 298 21.34 6.42 -19.71
C GLU A 298 21.98 6.59 -21.09
N GLU A 299 22.76 5.60 -21.54
CA GLU A 299 23.33 5.57 -22.90
C GLU A 299 22.23 5.64 -23.96
N LEU A 300 21.14 4.90 -23.73
CA LEU A 300 20.01 4.80 -24.64
C LEU A 300 19.23 6.13 -24.72
N TYR A 301 18.87 6.72 -23.58
CA TYR A 301 18.22 8.04 -23.56
C TYR A 301 19.11 9.11 -24.19
N LYS A 302 20.41 9.13 -23.86
CA LYS A 302 21.37 10.08 -24.44
C LYS A 302 21.46 9.94 -25.96
N ALA A 303 21.51 8.72 -26.48
CA ALA A 303 21.54 8.47 -27.93
C ALA A 303 20.25 8.89 -28.64
N LEU A 304 19.11 8.87 -27.94
CA LEU A 304 17.83 9.42 -28.41
C LEU A 304 17.73 10.94 -28.27
N GLY A 305 18.70 11.59 -27.61
CA GLY A 305 18.68 13.03 -27.33
C GLY A 305 17.71 13.41 -26.21
N LEU A 306 17.62 12.56 -25.19
CA LEU A 306 16.77 12.74 -24.02
C LEU A 306 17.62 12.70 -22.75
N SER A 307 17.23 13.46 -21.73
CA SER A 307 17.66 13.20 -20.35
C SER A 307 17.18 11.81 -19.89
N PHE A 308 17.90 11.19 -18.95
CA PHE A 308 17.45 9.93 -18.35
C PHE A 308 16.10 10.13 -17.66
N ILE A 309 15.13 9.26 -17.96
CA ILE A 309 13.78 9.32 -17.39
C ILE A 309 13.65 8.26 -16.28
N PRO A 310 13.45 8.66 -15.01
CA PRO A 310 13.21 7.72 -13.91
C PRO A 310 12.01 6.79 -14.20
N PRO A 311 12.08 5.49 -13.84
CA PRO A 311 11.02 4.52 -14.09
C PRO A 311 9.61 4.97 -13.68
N GLU A 312 9.50 5.67 -12.55
CA GLU A 312 8.26 6.17 -11.96
C GLU A 312 7.52 7.13 -12.89
N LEU A 313 8.23 7.82 -13.79
CA LEU A 313 7.66 8.80 -14.72
C LEU A 313 7.21 8.19 -16.05
N ARG A 314 7.56 6.92 -16.35
CA ARG A 314 7.44 6.31 -17.68
C ARG A 314 6.01 5.86 -18.02
N GLU A 315 5.07 6.79 -17.98
CA GLU A 315 3.64 6.56 -18.24
C GLU A 315 3.14 7.32 -19.48
N ASN A 316 4.01 7.94 -20.26
CA ASN A 316 3.68 8.78 -21.42
C ASN A 316 2.67 9.89 -21.09
N GLN A 317 2.95 10.61 -20.01
CA GLN A 317 2.12 11.71 -19.51
C GLN A 317 2.90 13.03 -19.52
N GLY A 318 3.87 13.20 -20.41
CA GLY A 318 4.64 14.43 -20.61
C GLY A 318 6.11 14.32 -20.22
N GLU A 319 6.55 13.20 -19.66
CA GLU A 319 7.94 12.95 -19.27
C GLU A 319 8.90 12.98 -20.47
N ILE A 320 8.43 12.53 -21.65
CA ILE A 320 9.21 12.56 -22.88
C ILE A 320 9.52 14.00 -23.29
N GLU A 321 8.53 14.90 -23.21
CA GLU A 321 8.70 16.28 -23.65
C GLU A 321 9.52 17.10 -22.66
N ALA A 322 9.34 16.86 -21.36
CA ALA A 322 10.21 17.38 -20.33
C ALA A 322 11.66 16.91 -20.53
N ALA A 323 11.88 15.63 -20.85
CA ALA A 323 13.21 15.08 -21.08
C ALA A 323 13.91 15.66 -22.32
N LYS A 324 13.17 15.98 -23.39
CA LYS A 324 13.72 16.67 -24.58
C LYS A 324 14.20 18.08 -24.26
N LYS A 325 13.50 18.77 -23.36
CA LYS A 325 13.80 20.15 -22.96
C LYS A 325 14.82 20.24 -21.82
N GLY A 326 15.13 19.13 -21.16
CA GLY A 326 15.94 19.13 -19.93
C GLY A 326 15.17 19.69 -18.73
N GLU A 327 13.84 19.58 -18.73
CA GLU A 327 12.92 20.14 -17.73
C GLU A 327 12.28 19.05 -16.86
N LEU A 328 12.89 17.87 -16.76
CA LEU A 328 12.42 16.85 -15.82
C LEU A 328 12.54 17.36 -14.37
N PRO A 329 11.56 17.08 -13.50
CA PRO A 329 11.62 17.47 -12.09
C PRO A 329 12.76 16.75 -11.36
N ASP A 330 13.37 17.43 -10.38
CA ASP A 330 14.30 16.80 -9.45
C ASP A 330 13.50 16.08 -8.35
N LEU A 331 13.07 14.86 -8.70
CA LEU A 331 12.15 14.07 -7.90
C LEU A 331 12.67 13.84 -6.48
N VAL A 332 11.77 13.94 -5.50
CA VAL A 332 12.07 13.63 -4.09
C VAL A 332 12.80 12.29 -3.98
N GLY A 333 13.92 12.29 -3.26
CA GLY A 333 14.79 11.13 -3.14
C GLY A 333 14.29 10.11 -2.12
N TYR A 334 14.60 8.84 -2.36
CA TYR A 334 14.43 7.79 -1.36
C TYR A 334 15.34 8.09 -0.15
N GLY A 335 14.77 8.02 1.07
CA GLY A 335 15.48 8.34 2.30
C GLY A 335 15.57 9.84 2.66
N GLU A 336 14.91 10.73 1.91
CA GLU A 336 14.93 12.17 2.22
C GLU A 336 13.92 12.61 3.30
N LEU A 337 13.03 11.71 3.73
CA LEU A 337 12.07 12.01 4.79
C LEU A 337 12.77 12.11 6.15
N ARG A 338 12.42 13.15 6.90
CA ARG A 338 12.97 13.44 8.22
C ARG A 338 11.98 13.17 9.33
N GLY A 339 10.72 12.89 9.00
CA GLY A 339 9.76 12.40 9.99
C GLY A 339 8.57 11.67 9.39
N ASP A 340 7.87 10.96 10.26
CA ASP A 340 6.64 10.22 9.97
C ASP A 340 5.46 10.88 10.70
N LEU A 341 4.42 11.27 9.96
CA LEU A 341 3.44 12.27 10.39
C LEU A 341 2.06 11.70 10.72
N GLN A 342 1.88 10.40 10.49
CA GLN A 342 0.68 9.66 10.89
C GLN A 342 1.10 8.29 11.45
N THR A 343 1.07 8.15 12.77
CA THR A 343 1.37 6.89 13.45
C THR A 343 0.43 6.65 14.63
N GLN A 344 0.00 5.40 14.80
CA GLN A 344 -0.95 4.98 15.83
C GLN A 344 -0.23 4.19 16.93
N THR A 345 -0.74 4.26 18.16
CA THR A 345 -0.13 3.59 19.31
C THR A 345 -1.14 2.78 20.10
N THR A 346 -0.68 2.10 21.15
CA THR A 346 -1.55 1.37 22.09
C THR A 346 -2.56 2.26 22.83
N TRP A 347 -2.53 3.58 22.65
CA TRP A 347 -3.57 4.47 23.15
C TRP A 347 -4.89 4.29 22.40
N THR A 348 -4.85 3.91 21.14
CA THR A 348 -6.03 3.54 20.34
C THR A 348 -5.87 2.14 19.75
N ASP A 349 -5.63 2.00 18.46
CA ASP A 349 -5.59 0.73 17.72
C ASP A 349 -4.20 0.32 17.20
N GLY A 350 -3.16 1.06 17.58
CA GLY A 350 -1.77 0.65 17.35
C GLY A 350 -1.34 -0.51 18.24
N ALA A 351 -0.40 -1.32 17.75
CA ALA A 351 0.14 -2.47 18.45
C ALA A 351 1.33 -2.15 19.37
N ASN A 352 1.92 -0.96 19.25
CA ASN A 352 3.16 -0.58 19.90
C ASN A 352 3.00 0.67 20.77
N SER A 353 3.80 0.77 21.84
CA SER A 353 3.79 1.95 22.72
C SER A 353 4.41 3.17 22.01
N ILE A 354 4.19 4.37 22.56
CA ILE A 354 4.83 5.61 22.07
C ILE A 354 6.37 5.47 22.10
N GLU A 355 6.94 4.87 23.15
CA GLU A 355 8.37 4.62 23.27
C GLU A 355 8.90 3.69 22.18
N GLU A 356 8.16 2.62 21.87
CA GLU A 356 8.55 1.65 20.84
C GLU A 356 8.51 2.29 19.45
N MET A 357 7.44 3.03 19.14
CA MET A 357 7.27 3.76 17.88
C MET A 357 8.37 4.81 17.69
N ALA A 358 8.64 5.62 18.72
CA ALA A 358 9.73 6.59 18.68
C ALA A 358 11.11 5.91 18.57
N GLY A 359 11.30 4.79 19.27
CA GLY A 359 12.51 3.98 19.17
C GLY A 359 12.76 3.47 17.75
N GLN A 360 11.70 3.06 17.04
CA GLN A 360 11.79 2.65 15.65
C GLN A 360 12.05 3.82 14.70
N ALA A 361 11.35 4.95 14.88
CA ALA A 361 11.60 6.17 14.11
C ALA A 361 13.08 6.57 14.15
N LYS A 362 13.68 6.51 15.35
CA LYS A 362 15.12 6.74 15.54
C LYS A 362 15.99 5.73 14.79
N ARG A 363 15.65 4.44 14.80
CA ARG A 363 16.41 3.40 14.07
C ARG A 363 16.37 3.61 12.55
N LEU A 364 15.28 4.16 12.05
CA LEU A 364 15.11 4.56 10.64
C LEU A 364 15.81 5.89 10.31
N GLY A 365 16.44 6.55 11.29
CA GLY A 365 17.13 7.82 11.08
C GLY A 365 16.21 9.04 11.01
N LEU A 366 14.94 8.91 11.40
CA LEU A 366 14.00 10.03 11.43
C LEU A 366 14.30 10.97 12.60
N GLU A 367 14.16 12.26 12.35
CA GLU A 367 14.34 13.33 13.33
C GLU A 367 13.09 13.58 14.17
N TYR A 368 11.91 13.27 13.63
CA TYR A 368 10.65 13.43 14.34
C TYR A 368 9.59 12.39 13.94
N ILE A 369 8.64 12.17 14.84
CA ILE A 369 7.48 11.29 14.64
C ILE A 369 6.26 11.98 15.25
N ALA A 370 5.13 11.99 14.57
CA ALA A 370 3.86 12.43 15.13
C ALA A 370 3.02 11.23 15.59
N ILE A 371 2.60 11.29 16.85
CA ILE A 371 1.63 10.33 17.40
C ILE A 371 0.25 10.89 17.12
N THR A 372 -0.52 10.22 16.27
CA THR A 372 -1.79 10.72 15.73
C THR A 372 -2.95 9.78 16.02
N ASP A 373 -2.97 9.20 17.22
CA ASP A 373 -4.05 8.32 17.68
C ASP A 373 -5.46 8.89 17.38
N HIS A 374 -6.36 8.00 16.97
CA HIS A 374 -7.74 8.34 16.58
C HIS A 374 -8.53 9.05 17.68
N THR A 375 -9.48 9.90 17.28
CA THR A 375 -10.40 10.61 18.17
C THR A 375 -11.79 9.95 18.30
N LYS A 376 -12.67 10.56 19.11
CA LYS A 376 -13.93 9.97 19.63
C LYS A 376 -14.90 9.39 18.59
N GLY A 377 -14.89 9.87 17.35
CA GLY A 377 -15.77 9.40 16.27
C GLY A 377 -15.56 7.94 15.86
N LEU A 378 -14.43 7.33 16.23
CA LEU A 378 -14.09 5.92 15.98
C LEU A 378 -14.17 5.09 17.27
N ALA A 379 -15.36 4.95 17.86
CA ALA A 379 -15.54 4.22 19.13
C ALA A 379 -15.02 2.76 19.09
N MET A 380 -14.97 2.12 17.91
CA MET A 380 -14.47 0.75 17.74
C MET A 380 -12.95 0.61 17.92
N THR A 381 -12.18 1.70 17.79
CA THR A 381 -10.71 1.74 17.95
C THR A 381 -10.29 2.19 19.35
N GLY A 382 -11.27 2.48 20.23
CA GLY A 382 -10.97 3.09 21.53
C GLY A 382 -10.57 4.56 21.43
N GLY A 383 -11.06 5.29 20.42
CA GLY A 383 -10.73 6.69 20.12
C GLY A 383 -10.72 7.64 21.32
N SER A 384 -9.86 8.65 21.25
CA SER A 384 -9.59 9.60 22.33
C SER A 384 -10.58 10.76 22.33
N ASP A 385 -11.27 10.96 23.45
CA ASP A 385 -11.96 12.22 23.74
C ASP A 385 -10.96 13.30 24.19
N GLU A 386 -11.46 14.51 24.44
CA GLU A 386 -10.67 15.66 24.87
C GLU A 386 -9.84 15.36 26.13
N LYS A 387 -10.39 14.61 27.10
CA LYS A 387 -9.71 14.28 28.35
C LYS A 387 -8.61 13.27 28.14
N LYS A 388 -8.86 12.22 27.35
CA LYS A 388 -7.88 11.18 27.03
C LYS A 388 -6.74 11.75 26.19
N LEU A 389 -7.04 12.63 25.24
CA LEU A 389 -6.03 13.29 24.41
C LEU A 389 -5.09 14.18 25.26
N LEU A 390 -5.62 14.97 26.19
CA LEU A 390 -4.79 15.75 27.12
C LEU A 390 -3.86 14.86 27.96
N LYS A 391 -4.34 13.72 28.45
CA LYS A 391 -3.50 12.73 29.17
C LYS A 391 -2.42 12.13 28.27
N GLN A 392 -2.73 11.88 27.00
CA GLN A 392 -1.75 11.40 26.04
C GLN A 392 -0.66 12.43 25.79
N MET A 393 -1.01 13.72 25.67
CA MET A 393 -0.03 14.81 25.54
C MET A 393 0.94 14.85 26.73
N GLU A 394 0.43 14.69 27.95
CA GLU A 394 1.26 14.60 29.17
C GLU A 394 2.17 13.38 29.16
N ALA A 395 1.68 12.23 28.68
CA ALA A 395 2.48 11.03 28.51
C ALA A 395 3.61 11.25 27.48
N ILE A 396 3.29 11.85 26.32
CA ILE A 396 4.29 12.22 25.30
C ILE A 396 5.35 13.15 25.89
N ASP A 397 4.96 14.15 26.69
CA ASP A 397 5.91 15.05 27.36
C ASP A 397 6.85 14.30 28.30
N LYS A 398 6.33 13.35 29.08
CA LYS A 398 7.12 12.53 29.99
C LYS A 398 8.09 11.63 29.21
N ILE A 399 7.61 10.98 28.17
CA ILE A 399 8.40 10.05 27.34
C ILE A 399 9.49 10.78 26.58
N SER A 400 9.18 11.97 26.04
CA SER A 400 10.12 12.81 25.30
C SER A 400 11.33 13.25 26.12
N ARG A 401 11.25 13.21 27.47
CA ARG A 401 12.41 13.47 28.34
C ARG A 401 13.42 12.34 28.29
N SER A 402 12.96 11.10 28.11
CA SER A 402 13.75 9.88 28.13
C SER A 402 14.22 9.44 26.73
N VAL A 403 13.40 9.66 25.70
CA VAL A 403 13.74 9.34 24.31
C VAL A 403 14.59 10.46 23.70
N LYS A 404 15.84 10.16 23.33
CA LYS A 404 16.78 11.10 22.67
C LYS A 404 17.04 10.70 21.23
N GLY A 405 17.20 11.70 20.35
CA GLY A 405 17.55 11.51 18.93
C GLY A 405 16.36 11.51 17.98
N VAL A 406 15.13 11.58 18.50
CA VAL A 406 13.90 11.80 17.72
C VAL A 406 12.96 12.68 18.55
N LYS A 407 12.32 13.66 17.92
CA LYS A 407 11.27 14.47 18.54
C LYS A 407 9.92 13.78 18.37
N ILE A 408 9.21 13.59 19.48
CA ILE A 408 7.83 13.10 19.46
C ILE A 408 6.91 14.33 19.42
N LEU A 409 6.06 14.41 18.39
CA LEU A 409 5.07 15.46 18.21
C LEU A 409 3.72 14.97 18.74
N LYS A 410 3.03 15.86 19.44
CA LYS A 410 1.67 15.65 19.94
C LYS A 410 0.71 15.86 18.77
N GLY A 411 0.19 14.78 18.21
CA GLY A 411 -0.76 14.82 17.12
C GLY A 411 -2.11 14.21 17.47
N ALA A 412 -3.02 14.26 16.51
CA ALA A 412 -4.26 13.48 16.51
C ALA A 412 -4.74 13.32 15.06
N GLU A 413 -5.33 12.16 14.76
CA GLU A 413 -6.17 11.97 13.58
C GLU A 413 -7.63 12.25 13.96
N VAL A 414 -8.06 13.47 13.66
CA VAL A 414 -9.35 14.04 14.07
C VAL A 414 -10.41 13.69 13.04
N ASN A 415 -11.52 13.11 13.48
CA ASN A 415 -12.61 12.79 12.56
C ASN A 415 -13.31 14.06 12.07
N ILE A 416 -13.62 14.07 10.78
CA ILE A 416 -14.53 15.03 10.16
C ILE A 416 -15.95 14.48 10.30
N ASN A 417 -16.81 15.17 11.04
CA ASN A 417 -18.23 14.82 11.17
C ASN A 417 -18.97 14.97 9.83
N LYS A 418 -20.18 14.39 9.72
CA LYS A 418 -20.99 14.45 8.49
C LYS A 418 -21.20 15.89 7.98
N ASP A 419 -21.34 16.85 8.89
CA ASP A 419 -21.58 18.25 8.58
C ASP A 419 -20.31 19.06 8.30
N GLY A 420 -19.11 18.44 8.40
CA GLY A 420 -17.82 19.09 8.18
C GLY A 420 -17.20 19.73 9.43
N THR A 421 -17.83 19.61 10.61
CA THR A 421 -17.19 19.96 11.89
C THR A 421 -16.17 18.91 12.31
N LEU A 422 -15.24 19.28 13.20
CA LEU A 422 -14.27 18.35 13.77
C LEU A 422 -14.83 17.74 15.06
N ASP A 423 -14.46 16.50 15.35
CA ASP A 423 -14.96 15.79 16.53
C ASP A 423 -14.18 16.09 17.83
N ILE A 424 -13.32 17.10 17.86
CA ILE A 424 -12.63 17.59 19.06
C ILE A 424 -12.72 19.10 19.12
N GLU A 425 -12.91 19.65 20.32
CA GLU A 425 -12.99 21.10 20.52
C GLU A 425 -11.70 21.84 20.13
N ASP A 426 -11.83 22.97 19.44
CA ASP A 426 -10.70 23.80 18.97
C ASP A 426 -9.70 24.16 20.08
N LYS A 427 -10.17 24.39 21.31
CA LYS A 427 -9.33 24.72 22.48
C LYS A 427 -8.36 23.59 22.87
N VAL A 428 -8.69 22.35 22.54
CA VAL A 428 -7.84 21.17 22.75
C VAL A 428 -6.95 20.96 21.54
N LEU A 429 -7.50 21.09 20.33
CA LEU A 429 -6.73 21.02 19.09
C LEU A 429 -5.57 22.02 19.05
N ALA A 430 -5.80 23.25 19.53
CA ALA A 430 -4.79 24.31 19.62
C ALA A 430 -3.58 23.97 20.51
N LYS A 431 -3.63 22.88 21.30
CA LYS A 431 -2.52 22.41 22.14
C LYS A 431 -1.66 21.33 21.47
N LEU A 432 -2.14 20.75 20.37
CA LEU A 432 -1.40 19.77 19.57
C LEU A 432 -0.29 20.47 18.77
N ASP A 433 0.78 19.75 18.46
CA ASP A 433 1.84 20.20 17.55
C ASP A 433 1.40 20.05 16.08
N VAL A 434 0.60 19.02 15.77
CA VAL A 434 0.08 18.69 14.43
C VAL A 434 -1.36 18.23 14.54
N VAL A 435 -2.26 18.70 13.67
CA VAL A 435 -3.63 18.20 13.60
C VAL A 435 -3.92 17.65 12.21
N GLY A 436 -4.05 16.34 12.11
CA GLY A 436 -4.57 15.69 10.92
C GLY A 436 -6.08 15.56 11.01
N ILE A 437 -6.77 15.75 9.88
CA ILE A 437 -8.22 15.56 9.77
C ILE A 437 -8.51 14.51 8.69
N ALA A 438 -9.48 13.63 8.94
CA ALA A 438 -9.86 12.61 7.96
C ALA A 438 -11.35 12.24 8.01
N VAL A 439 -11.83 11.65 6.92
CA VAL A 439 -13.18 11.10 6.80
C VAL A 439 -13.14 9.60 7.08
N HIS A 440 -13.88 9.14 8.10
CA HIS A 440 -13.99 7.71 8.45
C HIS A 440 -15.42 7.17 8.41
N SER A 441 -16.37 7.98 7.95
CA SER A 441 -17.79 7.66 7.97
C SER A 441 -18.54 8.32 6.82
N HIS A 442 -19.74 7.82 6.51
CA HIS A 442 -20.61 8.35 5.47
C HIS A 442 -19.93 8.44 4.08
N PHE A 443 -19.20 7.39 3.68
CA PHE A 443 -18.47 7.36 2.40
C PHE A 443 -19.36 7.47 1.15
N ASN A 444 -20.68 7.27 1.28
CA ASN A 444 -21.63 7.28 0.16
C ASN A 444 -22.40 8.62 0.01
N LEU A 445 -21.91 9.71 0.58
CA LEU A 445 -22.47 11.04 0.33
C LEU A 445 -22.35 11.41 -1.15
N ALA A 446 -23.27 12.23 -1.66
CA ALA A 446 -23.15 12.74 -3.02
C ALA A 446 -21.90 13.61 -3.16
N ARG A 447 -21.30 13.67 -4.37
CA ARG A 447 -20.07 14.44 -4.66
C ARG A 447 -20.03 15.80 -4.00
N ARG A 448 -21.10 16.57 -4.18
CA ARG A 448 -21.21 17.94 -3.65
C ARG A 448 -21.17 17.96 -2.13
N GLU A 449 -21.94 17.10 -1.47
CA GLU A 449 -22.02 17.03 0.00
C GLU A 449 -20.68 16.57 0.60
N MET A 450 -20.03 15.55 0.02
CA MET A 450 -18.72 15.09 0.49
C MET A 450 -17.66 16.19 0.32
N THR A 451 -17.67 16.89 -0.81
CA THR A 451 -16.76 18.01 -1.07
C THR A 451 -16.99 19.14 -0.09
N GLU A 452 -18.24 19.59 0.12
CA GLU A 452 -18.58 20.65 1.09
C GLU A 452 -18.18 20.28 2.52
N ARG A 453 -18.38 19.01 2.92
CA ARG A 453 -17.94 18.46 4.21
C ARG A 453 -16.44 18.61 4.42
N ILE A 454 -15.63 18.15 3.47
CA ILE A 454 -14.16 18.21 3.54
C ILE A 454 -13.69 19.67 3.51
N VAL A 455 -14.22 20.48 2.59
CA VAL A 455 -13.85 21.90 2.47
C VAL A 455 -14.14 22.68 3.75
N ARG A 456 -15.28 22.43 4.41
CA ARG A 456 -15.60 23.05 5.69
C ARG A 456 -14.59 22.67 6.77
N ALA A 457 -14.18 21.41 6.84
CA ALA A 457 -13.18 20.95 7.79
C ALA A 457 -11.81 21.61 7.56
N MET A 458 -11.35 21.70 6.30
CA MET A 458 -10.08 22.35 5.93
C MET A 458 -10.05 23.85 6.26
N ARG A 459 -11.21 24.52 6.32
CA ARG A 459 -11.32 25.93 6.73
C ARG A 459 -11.19 26.12 8.25
N ASN A 460 -11.25 25.07 9.06
CA ASN A 460 -10.93 25.18 10.49
C ASN A 460 -9.44 25.61 10.65
N PRO A 461 -9.13 26.67 11.42
CA PRO A 461 -7.75 27.13 11.62
C PRO A 461 -6.80 26.07 12.21
N GLN A 462 -7.37 25.09 12.91
CA GLN A 462 -6.61 23.99 13.52
C GLN A 462 -6.30 22.85 12.55
N ALA A 463 -6.96 22.74 11.39
CA ALA A 463 -6.79 21.60 10.48
C ALA A 463 -5.55 21.73 9.58
N ASP A 464 -4.40 21.23 10.06
CA ASP A 464 -3.11 21.36 9.39
C ASP A 464 -2.96 20.45 8.16
N ILE A 465 -3.38 19.18 8.28
CA ILE A 465 -3.20 18.14 7.26
C ILE A 465 -4.52 17.43 6.98
N LEU A 466 -4.86 17.21 5.71
CA LEU A 466 -5.93 16.29 5.30
C LEU A 466 -5.35 14.91 5.05
N PHE A 467 -5.62 13.97 5.97
CA PHE A 467 -5.19 12.58 5.91
C PHE A 467 -6.07 11.78 4.94
N HIS A 468 -5.43 10.86 4.19
CA HIS A 468 -5.93 9.93 3.18
C HIS A 468 -7.18 10.47 2.46
N PRO A 469 -7.01 11.53 1.64
CA PRO A 469 -8.09 12.44 1.24
C PRO A 469 -9.27 11.84 0.49
N THR A 470 -9.14 10.62 -0.04
CA THR A 470 -10.19 9.93 -0.80
C THR A 470 -10.80 8.76 -0.03
N GLY A 471 -10.21 8.37 1.10
CA GLY A 471 -10.64 7.24 1.92
C GLY A 471 -10.59 5.90 1.19
N ARG A 472 -9.89 5.80 0.06
CA ARG A 472 -9.80 4.57 -0.73
C ARG A 472 -9.05 3.46 0.02
N VAL A 473 -9.34 2.22 -0.36
CA VAL A 473 -8.54 1.05 0.01
C VAL A 473 -8.41 0.20 -1.25
N ILE A 474 -7.19 0.10 -1.79
CA ILE A 474 -6.88 -0.55 -3.06
C ILE A 474 -7.48 -1.96 -3.09
N GLN A 475 -8.29 -2.22 -4.14
CA GLN A 475 -9.02 -3.47 -4.37
C GLN A 475 -10.03 -3.88 -3.27
N LYS A 476 -10.33 -3.03 -2.29
CA LYS A 476 -11.29 -3.30 -1.20
C LYS A 476 -12.40 -2.25 -1.09
N ARG A 477 -12.08 -0.98 -1.30
CA ARG A 477 -13.01 0.17 -1.20
C ARG A 477 -12.62 1.24 -2.20
N GLU A 478 -13.55 1.60 -3.08
CA GLU A 478 -13.39 2.73 -3.99
C GLU A 478 -13.23 4.05 -3.22
N PRO A 479 -12.56 5.06 -3.80
CA PRO A 479 -12.60 6.41 -3.25
C PRO A 479 -14.06 6.87 -3.14
N TYR A 480 -14.39 7.60 -2.08
CA TYR A 480 -15.69 8.27 -2.03
C TYR A 480 -15.79 9.32 -3.14
N ASP A 481 -17.00 9.62 -3.61
CA ASP A 481 -17.20 10.60 -4.68
C ASP A 481 -16.89 12.01 -4.13
N VAL A 482 -15.73 12.55 -4.49
CA VAL A 482 -15.23 13.85 -4.03
C VAL A 482 -14.64 14.62 -5.21
N ASP A 483 -14.85 15.94 -5.22
CA ASP A 483 -14.17 16.82 -6.16
C ASP A 483 -12.76 17.15 -5.66
N MET A 484 -11.78 16.34 -6.07
CA MET A 484 -10.38 16.56 -5.72
C MET A 484 -9.81 17.89 -6.24
N ASP A 485 -10.35 18.45 -7.33
CA ASP A 485 -9.89 19.77 -7.80
C ASP A 485 -10.36 20.87 -6.83
N ALA A 486 -11.55 20.74 -6.25
CA ALA A 486 -12.03 21.64 -5.19
C ALA A 486 -11.25 21.47 -3.88
N VAL A 487 -10.90 20.24 -3.50
CA VAL A 487 -10.04 19.96 -2.33
C VAL A 487 -8.67 20.59 -2.52
N ILE A 488 -8.02 20.41 -3.68
CA ILE A 488 -6.70 20.99 -3.98
C ILE A 488 -6.75 22.53 -3.99
N ARG A 489 -7.78 23.14 -4.59
CA ARG A 489 -7.96 24.61 -4.51
C ARG A 489 -8.11 25.08 -3.06
N THR A 490 -8.92 24.38 -2.27
CA THR A 490 -9.11 24.73 -0.85
C THR A 490 -7.83 24.58 -0.06
N ALA A 491 -7.04 23.52 -0.30
CA ALA A 491 -5.73 23.33 0.33
C ALA A 491 -4.80 24.51 0.05
N LYS A 492 -4.80 25.03 -1.19
CA LYS A 492 -4.04 26.22 -1.56
C LYS A 492 -4.52 27.49 -0.84
N GLU A 493 -5.83 27.68 -0.73
CA GLU A 493 -6.45 28.82 -0.06
C GLU A 493 -6.19 28.82 1.45
N THR A 494 -6.31 27.66 2.10
CA THR A 494 -6.24 27.56 3.56
C THR A 494 -4.84 27.29 4.08
N GLY A 495 -3.91 26.85 3.22
CA GLY A 495 -2.62 26.32 3.63
C GLY A 495 -2.68 24.92 4.24
N THR A 496 -3.82 24.21 4.13
CA THR A 496 -3.92 22.81 4.55
C THR A 496 -3.03 21.94 3.65
N VAL A 497 -2.21 21.10 4.26
CA VAL A 497 -1.31 20.16 3.58
C VAL A 497 -2.11 18.91 3.18
N LEU A 498 -1.79 18.30 2.04
CA LEU A 498 -2.41 17.04 1.62
C LEU A 498 -1.47 15.86 1.89
N GLU A 499 -2.03 14.79 2.46
CA GLU A 499 -1.28 13.57 2.77
C GLU A 499 -1.06 12.68 1.53
N ILE A 500 0.11 12.03 1.51
CA ILE A 500 0.41 10.84 0.74
C ILE A 500 0.66 9.71 1.74
N ASP A 501 -0.42 9.04 2.11
CA ASP A 501 -0.44 7.91 3.01
C ASP A 501 0.25 6.74 2.32
N ALA A 502 1.41 6.37 2.84
CA ALA A 502 2.26 5.34 2.26
C ALA A 502 1.81 3.92 2.62
N TYR A 503 0.74 3.76 3.41
CA TYR A 503 0.23 2.43 3.74
C TYR A 503 -0.12 1.70 2.43
N PRO A 504 0.39 0.47 2.19
CA PRO A 504 0.38 -0.09 0.84
C PRO A 504 -1.01 -0.44 0.30
N ASP A 505 -2.00 -0.59 1.18
CA ASP A 505 -3.41 -0.77 0.81
C ASP A 505 -4.13 0.56 0.54
N ARG A 506 -3.51 1.71 0.82
CA ARG A 506 -4.09 3.05 0.61
C ARG A 506 -3.41 3.78 -0.54
N LEU A 507 -2.11 4.06 -0.40
CA LEU A 507 -1.32 4.91 -1.31
C LEU A 507 -2.03 6.22 -1.65
N ASP A 508 -2.69 6.84 -0.68
CA ASP A 508 -3.60 7.96 -0.87
C ASP A 508 -2.97 9.23 -0.30
N LEU A 509 -2.48 10.18 -1.08
CA LEU A 509 -2.99 10.58 -2.39
C LEU A 509 -2.51 9.79 -3.61
N LYS A 510 -3.45 9.51 -4.52
CA LYS A 510 -3.15 8.91 -5.83
C LYS A 510 -2.21 9.81 -6.66
N ASP A 511 -1.24 9.22 -7.37
CA ASP A 511 -0.23 9.92 -8.18
C ASP A 511 -0.76 11.03 -9.10
N GLU A 512 -1.90 10.82 -9.75
CA GLU A 512 -2.56 11.83 -10.59
C GLU A 512 -3.01 13.08 -9.79
N HIS A 513 -3.45 12.89 -8.55
CA HIS A 513 -3.84 13.99 -7.67
C HIS A 513 -2.61 14.64 -7.02
N VAL A 514 -1.56 13.87 -6.72
CA VAL A 514 -0.25 14.42 -6.33
C VAL A 514 0.24 15.39 -7.41
N ARG A 515 0.20 14.97 -8.68
CA ARG A 515 0.62 15.82 -9.81
C ARG A 515 -0.17 17.12 -9.92
N LYS A 516 -1.49 17.06 -9.70
CA LYS A 516 -2.35 18.24 -9.64
C LYS A 516 -1.99 19.14 -8.45
N ALA A 517 -1.71 18.57 -7.28
CA ALA A 517 -1.31 19.32 -6.09
C ALA A 517 0.03 20.05 -6.29
N VAL A 518 1.03 19.36 -6.87
CA VAL A 518 2.33 19.95 -7.25
C VAL A 518 2.13 21.10 -8.23
N ALA A 519 1.35 20.91 -9.28
CA ALA A 519 1.06 21.96 -10.26
C ALA A 519 0.33 23.17 -9.66
N ALA A 520 -0.51 22.97 -8.65
CA ALA A 520 -1.19 24.03 -7.90
C ALA A 520 -0.29 24.69 -6.82
N GLY A 521 0.92 24.17 -6.61
CA GLY A 521 1.83 24.59 -5.54
C GLY A 521 1.25 24.37 -4.14
N VAL A 522 0.45 23.31 -3.98
CA VAL A 522 -0.03 22.80 -2.68
C VAL A 522 1.07 21.94 -2.06
N LYS A 523 1.22 22.04 -0.74
CA LYS A 523 2.22 21.26 0.00
C LYS A 523 1.70 19.88 0.34
N LEU A 524 2.63 18.92 0.35
CA LEU A 524 2.37 17.51 0.57
C LEU A 524 3.12 17.03 1.81
N VAL A 525 2.63 15.98 2.44
CA VAL A 525 3.32 15.21 3.48
C VAL A 525 3.29 13.73 3.10
N ILE A 526 4.32 12.98 3.48
CA ILE A 526 4.36 11.52 3.32
C ILE A 526 4.49 10.88 4.70
N ASP A 527 3.64 9.93 5.03
CA ASP A 527 3.66 9.20 6.30
C ASP A 527 3.27 7.75 6.06
N SER A 528 3.35 6.90 7.08
CA SER A 528 3.17 5.46 6.91
C SER A 528 1.81 4.92 7.36
N ASP A 529 0.94 5.75 7.95
CA ASP A 529 -0.23 5.33 8.76
C ASP A 529 0.14 4.15 9.68
N ALA A 530 1.32 4.20 10.31
CA ALA A 530 1.88 3.05 10.99
C ALA A 530 1.14 2.74 12.30
N HIS A 531 0.43 1.61 12.29
CA HIS A 531 -0.14 1.00 13.49
C HIS A 531 0.81 -0.01 14.16
N SER A 532 2.04 -0.15 13.66
CA SER A 532 3.12 -0.97 14.24
C SER A 532 4.48 -0.46 13.76
N VAL A 533 5.54 -0.71 14.54
CA VAL A 533 6.92 -0.36 14.19
C VAL A 533 7.35 -0.88 12.80
N ASN A 534 6.85 -2.04 12.39
CA ASN A 534 7.20 -2.63 11.10
C ASN A 534 6.47 -1.99 9.90
N HIS A 535 5.45 -1.17 10.14
CA HIS A 535 4.75 -0.42 9.10
C HIS A 535 5.49 0.86 8.70
N MET A 536 6.36 1.38 9.57
CA MET A 536 7.15 2.58 9.25
C MET A 536 8.07 2.42 8.03
N ARG A 537 8.39 1.18 7.64
CA ARG A 537 9.12 0.90 6.39
C ARG A 537 8.32 1.28 5.15
N PHE A 538 7.00 1.44 5.26
CA PHE A 538 6.13 1.73 4.14
C PHE A 538 6.32 3.12 3.56
N LEU A 539 7.00 4.04 4.27
CA LEU A 539 7.38 5.37 3.77
C LEU A 539 7.96 5.36 2.34
N GLU A 540 8.67 4.29 1.97
CA GLU A 540 9.20 4.11 0.61
C GLU A 540 8.10 4.11 -0.47
N PHE A 541 6.94 3.51 -0.20
CA PHE A 541 5.80 3.52 -1.11
C PHE A 541 5.24 4.92 -1.32
N GLY A 542 5.19 5.73 -0.26
CA GLY A 542 4.73 7.12 -0.33
C GLY A 542 5.70 8.01 -1.12
N ILE A 543 7.01 7.82 -0.93
CA ILE A 543 8.04 8.47 -1.78
C ILE A 543 7.84 8.05 -3.23
N ALA A 544 7.66 6.76 -3.51
CA ALA A 544 7.44 6.29 -4.86
C ALA A 544 6.17 6.90 -5.49
N GLN A 545 5.08 6.99 -4.74
CA GLN A 545 3.84 7.63 -5.17
C GLN A 545 4.02 9.13 -5.45
N ALA A 546 4.76 9.82 -4.59
CA ALA A 546 5.12 11.23 -4.77
C ALA A 546 5.94 11.45 -6.05
N ARG A 547 6.93 10.57 -6.29
CA ARG A 547 7.78 10.57 -7.49
C ARG A 547 6.96 10.35 -8.76
N ARG A 548 6.01 9.40 -8.76
CA ARG A 548 5.04 9.19 -9.86
C ARG A 548 4.19 10.43 -10.13
N GLY A 549 3.86 11.18 -9.07
CA GLY A 549 3.19 12.48 -9.15
C GLY A 549 4.09 13.67 -9.47
N TRP A 550 5.35 13.46 -9.84
CA TRP A 550 6.34 14.50 -10.18
C TRP A 550 6.70 15.43 -9.01
N ALA A 551 6.50 15.00 -7.76
CA ALA A 551 6.84 15.80 -6.60
C ALA A 551 8.37 15.91 -6.42
N GLU A 552 8.84 17.13 -6.23
CA GLU A 552 10.22 17.43 -5.86
C GLU A 552 10.33 17.53 -4.33
N LYS A 553 11.56 17.51 -3.80
CA LYS A 553 11.82 17.67 -2.36
C LYS A 553 11.12 18.88 -1.74
N LYS A 554 11.04 20.00 -2.48
CA LYS A 554 10.42 21.26 -2.02
C LYS A 554 8.90 21.16 -1.82
N ASP A 555 8.25 20.17 -2.42
CA ASP A 555 6.80 19.98 -2.37
C ASP A 555 6.37 19.15 -1.15
N VAL A 556 7.26 18.27 -0.68
CA VAL A 556 7.05 17.39 0.48
C VAL A 556 7.65 18.02 1.74
N ILE A 557 6.81 18.49 2.66
CA ILE A 557 7.27 19.34 3.77
C ILE A 557 8.02 18.58 4.87
N ASN A 558 7.82 17.27 5.00
CA ASN A 558 8.54 16.44 5.97
C ASN A 558 9.91 15.93 5.46
N THR A 559 10.41 16.51 4.36
CA THR A 559 11.84 16.46 3.99
C THR A 559 12.67 17.55 4.70
N ARG A 560 12.01 18.46 5.42
CA ARG A 560 12.61 19.62 6.07
C ARG A 560 13.01 19.31 7.52
N PRO A 561 14.00 20.01 8.10
CA PRO A 561 14.24 19.97 9.53
C PRO A 561 12.96 20.33 10.30
N LEU A 562 12.78 19.74 11.48
CA LEU A 562 11.59 19.94 12.32
C LEU A 562 11.12 21.40 12.41
N LYS A 563 12.04 22.33 12.67
CA LYS A 563 11.71 23.76 12.82
C LYS A 563 11.13 24.37 11.54
N GLU A 564 11.58 23.93 10.38
CA GLU A 564 11.09 24.38 9.08
C GLU A 564 9.81 23.65 8.67
N PHE A 565 9.69 22.36 9.03
CA PHE A 565 8.46 21.61 8.86
C PHE A 565 7.31 22.27 9.62
N LEU A 566 7.50 22.57 10.92
CA LEU A 566 6.44 23.17 11.74
C LEU A 566 5.98 24.51 11.13
N LYS A 567 6.91 25.34 10.62
CA LYS A 567 6.61 26.60 9.90
C LYS A 567 5.74 26.45 8.65
N CYS A 568 5.60 25.24 8.11
CA CYS A 568 4.76 24.98 6.94
C CYS A 568 3.30 24.68 7.31
N LEU A 569 3.01 24.41 8.58
CA LEU A 569 1.66 24.15 9.06
C LEU A 569 0.89 25.47 9.22
N LYS A 570 -0.44 25.42 9.22
CA LYS A 570 -1.28 26.62 9.21
C LYS A 570 -1.09 27.51 10.44
N ARG A 571 -0.69 26.89 11.55
CA ARG A 571 -0.61 27.50 12.88
C ARG A 571 0.75 28.12 13.22
N ALA A 572 1.69 28.14 12.28
CA ALA A 572 3.11 28.29 12.58
C ALA A 572 3.68 29.71 12.49
#